data_AF-A0A922FMQ6-F1
#
_entry.id   AF-A0A922FMQ6-F1
#
_cell.length_a   1.000
_cell.length_b   1.000
_cell.length_c   1.000
_cell.angle_alpha   90.00
_cell.angle_beta   90.00
_cell.angle_gamma   90.00
#
_symmetry.space_group_name_H-M   'P 1'
#
loop_
_entity.id
_entity.type
_entity.pdbx_description
1 polymer ?
#
loop_
_entity_poly.entity_id
_entity_poly.type
_entity_poly.pdbx_seq_one_letter_code
_entity_poly.pdbx_strand_id
1 'polypeptide(L)'
;MGEVDTRFSYIALCCLSILHRLDKINVEKAVSYIVSCKNLDGGFGITPGGESHEGQIFCCVLAITGSLHHIDKDFLGWWLCERQVKSGGLNGHPEKLPDDFPFLNIRD
;
A
#
# COMPACT_ATOMS: atom_id res chain seq x y z
N MET A 1 21.07 14.82 -0.67
CA MET A 1 20.76 13.41 -0.37
C MET A 1 19.33 13.17 -0.83
N GLY A 2 19.07 12.11 -1.59
CA GLY A 2 17.72 11.81 -2.10
C GLY A 2 16.92 11.05 -1.05
N GLU A 3 15.68 11.48 -0.83
CA GLU A 3 14.70 10.74 -0.03
C GLU A 3 14.35 9.43 -0.75
N VAL A 4 14.34 8.32 -0.01
CA VAL A 4 13.94 7.01 -0.53
C VAL A 4 12.59 6.68 0.07
N ASP A 5 11.57 6.71 -0.78
CA ASP A 5 10.17 6.55 -0.39
C ASP A 5 9.40 5.75 -1.45
N THR A 6 8.64 4.76 -1.01
CA THR A 6 7.78 3.92 -1.85
C THR A 6 6.70 4.70 -2.60
N ARG A 7 6.28 5.88 -2.12
CA ARG A 7 5.37 6.81 -2.82
C ARG A 7 5.91 7.20 -4.20
N PHE A 8 7.24 7.35 -4.35
CA PHE A 8 7.84 7.64 -5.64
C PHE A 8 7.70 6.48 -6.61
N SER A 9 7.80 5.24 -6.12
CA SER A 9 7.58 4.03 -6.93
C SER A 9 6.14 3.97 -7.42
N TYR A 10 5.16 4.30 -6.56
CA TYR A 10 3.75 4.38 -6.94
C TYR A 10 3.50 5.41 -8.04
N ILE A 11 3.95 6.65 -7.86
CA ILE A 11 3.74 7.71 -8.85
C ILE A 11 4.37 7.32 -10.19
N ALA A 12 5.60 6.82 -10.18
CA ALA A 12 6.30 6.39 -11.39
C ALA A 12 5.54 5.27 -12.12
N LEU A 13 5.11 4.22 -11.40
CA LEU A 13 4.38 3.09 -11.98
C LEU A 13 2.99 3.50 -12.49
N CYS A 14 2.29 4.37 -11.76
CA CYS A 14 0.99 4.89 -12.17
C CYS A 14 1.11 5.73 -13.46
N CYS A 15 2.06 6.67 -13.52
CA CYS A 15 2.32 7.46 -14.71
C CYS A 15 2.70 6.59 -15.91
N LEU A 16 3.60 5.62 -15.74
CA LEU A 16 4.00 4.72 -16.82
C LEU A 16 2.85 3.81 -17.27
N SER A 17 1.98 3.39 -16.36
CA SER A 17 0.77 2.63 -16.71
C SER A 17 -0.19 3.45 -17.56
N ILE A 18 -0.46 4.71 -17.17
CA ILE A 18 -1.32 5.63 -17.93
C ILE A 18 -0.74 5.90 -19.32
N LEU A 19 0.58 6.02 -19.42
CA LEU A 19 1.28 6.25 -20.70
C LEU A 19 1.48 4.97 -21.53
N HIS A 20 1.06 3.80 -21.02
CA HIS A 20 1.32 2.49 -21.63
C HIS A 20 2.82 2.26 -21.92
N ARG A 21 3.68 2.63 -20.97
CA ARG A 21 5.15 2.61 -21.08
C ARG A 21 5.84 1.83 -19.94
N LEU A 22 5.14 0.88 -19.33
CA LEU A 22 5.72 0.01 -18.30
C LEU A 22 6.92 -0.80 -18.81
N ASP A 23 7.02 -1.02 -20.13
CA ASP A 23 8.17 -1.64 -20.82
C ASP A 23 9.48 -0.84 -20.66
N LYS A 24 9.41 0.43 -20.24
CA LYS A 24 10.58 1.29 -20.04
C LYS A 24 11.29 1.07 -18.72
N ILE A 25 10.74 0.28 -17.82
CA ILE A 25 11.33 0.00 -16.52
C ILE A 25 11.35 -1.50 -16.26
N ASN A 26 12.19 -1.91 -15.30
CA ASN A 26 12.14 -3.26 -14.78
C ASN A 26 11.02 -3.36 -13.74
N VAL A 27 9.82 -3.76 -14.19
CA VAL A 27 8.63 -3.93 -13.35
C VAL A 27 8.86 -4.97 -12.26
N GLU A 28 9.50 -6.09 -12.59
CA GLU A 28 9.78 -7.17 -11.63
C GLU A 28 10.63 -6.68 -10.46
N LYS A 29 11.65 -5.87 -10.74
CA LYS A 29 12.51 -5.28 -9.71
C LYS A 29 11.75 -4.28 -8.84
N ALA A 30 10.84 -3.49 -9.43
CA ALA A 30 9.99 -2.57 -8.68
C ALA A 30 9.02 -3.32 -7.76
N VAL A 31 8.40 -4.39 -8.26
CA VAL A 31 7.54 -5.29 -7.47
C VAL A 31 8.33 -5.94 -6.35
N SER A 32 9.53 -6.46 -6.62
CA SER A 32 10.39 -7.07 -5.60
C SER A 32 10.75 -6.10 -4.48
N TYR A 33 11.01 -4.83 -4.81
CA TYR A 33 11.27 -3.79 -3.80
C TYR A 33 10.02 -3.46 -2.96
N ILE A 34 8.85 -3.43 -3.58
CA ILE A 34 7.58 -3.24 -2.84
C ILE A 34 7.33 -4.41 -1.88
N VAL A 35 7.53 -5.65 -2.36
CA VAL A 35 7.34 -6.85 -1.55
C VAL A 35 8.31 -6.89 -0.37
N SER A 36 9.54 -6.37 -0.51
CA SER A 36 10.48 -6.30 0.61
C SER A 36 10.11 -5.26 1.68
N CYS A 37 9.16 -4.37 1.39
CA CYS A 37 8.60 -3.44 2.37
C CYS A 37 7.44 -4.05 3.18
N LYS A 38 7.02 -5.29 2.89
CA LYS A 38 5.94 -5.97 3.63
C LYS A 38 6.40 -6.38 5.02
N ASN A 39 5.58 -6.07 6.03
CA ASN A 39 5.84 -6.41 7.42
C ASN A 39 5.01 -7.63 7.88
N LEU A 40 5.33 -8.13 9.08
CA LEU A 40 4.67 -9.30 9.69
C LEU A 40 3.18 -9.08 9.95
N ASP A 41 2.78 -7.83 10.18
CA ASP A 41 1.38 -7.45 10.38
C ASP A 41 0.58 -7.39 9.05
N GLY A 42 1.22 -7.59 7.90
CA GLY A 42 0.59 -7.56 6.59
C GLY A 42 0.54 -6.18 5.95
N GLY A 43 0.91 -5.14 6.71
CA GLY A 43 1.11 -3.79 6.20
C GLY A 43 2.44 -3.66 5.44
N PHE A 44 2.65 -2.47 4.88
CA PHE A 44 3.86 -2.15 4.12
C PHE A 44 4.50 -0.87 4.66
N GLY A 45 5.81 -0.87 4.81
CA GLY A 45 6.58 0.31 5.21
C GLY A 45 6.94 1.24 4.05
N ILE A 46 7.36 2.46 4.40
CA ILE A 46 7.92 3.43 3.44
C ILE A 46 9.22 2.89 2.79
N THR A 47 9.95 2.08 3.53
CA THR A 47 11.16 1.35 3.11
C THR A 47 11.19 -0.04 3.77
N PRO A 48 12.05 -0.96 3.34
CA PRO A 48 12.21 -2.26 3.99
C PRO A 48 12.56 -2.11 5.48
N GLY A 49 11.75 -2.72 6.35
CA GLY A 49 11.87 -2.58 7.81
C GLY A 49 11.27 -1.29 8.38
N GLY A 50 10.71 -0.42 7.54
CA GLY A 50 9.94 0.73 7.97
C GLY A 50 8.60 0.31 8.57
N GLU A 51 8.06 1.16 9.45
CA GLU A 51 6.77 0.95 10.10
C GLU A 51 5.62 0.86 9.09
N SER A 52 4.69 -0.06 9.31
CA SER A 52 3.53 -0.28 8.42
C SER A 52 2.66 0.97 8.31
N HIS A 53 2.40 1.37 7.06
CA HIS A 53 1.61 2.53 6.68
C HIS A 53 0.79 2.21 5.42
N GLU A 54 -0.48 2.65 5.38
CA GLU A 54 -1.35 2.70 4.19
C GLU A 54 -1.16 1.57 3.14
N GLY A 55 -1.66 0.37 3.42
CA GLY A 55 -1.58 -0.76 2.48
C GLY A 55 -2.25 -0.53 1.12
N GLN A 56 -3.16 0.44 1.00
CA GLN A 56 -3.91 0.75 -0.23
C GLN A 56 -3.00 1.18 -1.39
N ILE A 57 -1.99 2.02 -1.14
CA ILE A 57 -1.09 2.51 -2.19
C ILE A 57 -0.39 1.33 -2.88
N PHE A 58 0.08 0.37 -2.09
CA PHE A 58 0.77 -0.82 -2.59
C PHE A 58 -0.15 -1.79 -3.33
N CYS A 59 -1.42 -1.90 -2.90
CA CYS A 59 -2.42 -2.70 -3.60
C CYS A 59 -2.66 -2.17 -5.02
N CYS A 60 -2.77 -0.85 -5.17
CA CYS A 60 -2.89 -0.22 -6.48
C CYS A 60 -1.68 -0.52 -7.37
N VAL A 61 -0.46 -0.44 -6.83
CA VAL A 61 0.75 -0.78 -7.60
C VAL A 61 0.74 -2.24 -8.05
N LEU A 62 0.45 -3.17 -7.14
CA LEU A 62 0.46 -4.59 -7.43
C LEU A 62 -0.66 -4.97 -8.41
N ALA A 63 -1.81 -4.29 -8.37
CA ALA A 63 -2.86 -4.43 -9.37
C ALA A 63 -2.41 -3.94 -10.76
N ILE A 64 -1.80 -2.75 -10.84
CA ILE A 64 -1.27 -2.18 -12.09
C ILE A 64 -0.24 -3.10 -12.75
N THR A 65 0.63 -3.70 -11.93
CA THR A 65 1.73 -4.55 -12.41
C THR A 65 1.32 -6.01 -12.64
N GLY A 66 0.06 -6.39 -12.36
CA GLY A 66 -0.41 -7.77 -12.47
C GLY A 66 0.10 -8.71 -11.36
N SER A 67 0.67 -8.15 -10.29
CA SER A 67 1.39 -8.86 -9.22
C SER A 67 0.59 -8.95 -7.92
N LEU A 68 -0.75 -8.90 -7.99
CA LEU A 68 -1.63 -8.94 -6.81
C LEU A 68 -1.52 -10.25 -6.00
N HIS A 69 -0.95 -11.31 -6.58
CA HIS A 69 -0.73 -12.60 -5.92
C HIS A 69 0.27 -12.56 -4.75
N HIS A 70 1.01 -11.47 -4.57
CA HIS A 70 1.86 -11.25 -3.39
C HIS A 70 1.09 -10.80 -2.14
N ILE A 71 -0.19 -10.46 -2.30
CA ILE A 71 -1.07 -10.03 -1.22
C ILE A 71 -1.95 -11.19 -0.78
N ASP A 72 -1.95 -11.44 0.52
CA ASP A 72 -3.00 -12.23 1.17
C ASP A 72 -4.20 -11.30 1.34
N LYS A 73 -5.26 -11.56 0.55
CA LYS A 73 -6.44 -10.70 0.48
C LYS A 73 -7.24 -10.73 1.78
N ASP A 74 -7.31 -11.88 2.44
CA ASP A 74 -8.08 -12.05 3.66
C ASP A 74 -7.36 -11.38 4.83
N PHE A 75 -6.04 -11.56 4.90
CA PHE A 75 -5.23 -10.92 5.93
C PHE A 75 -5.15 -9.40 5.75
N LEU A 76 -5.00 -8.91 4.52
CA LEU A 76 -5.05 -7.48 4.23
C LEU A 76 -6.45 -6.91 4.52
N GLY A 77 -7.51 -7.62 4.14
CA GLY A 77 -8.89 -7.23 4.43
C GLY A 77 -9.10 -7.06 5.93
N TRP A 78 -8.65 -8.04 6.72
CA TRP A 78 -8.65 -7.95 8.18
C TRP A 78 -7.83 -6.75 8.68
N TRP A 79 -6.61 -6.55 8.16
CA TRP A 79 -5.75 -5.44 8.58
C TRP A 79 -6.40 -4.07 8.30
N LEU A 80 -7.03 -3.88 7.13
CA LEU A 80 -7.77 -2.67 6.77
C LEU A 80 -9.01 -2.48 7.66
N CYS A 81 -9.74 -3.56 7.95
CA CYS A 81 -10.87 -3.53 8.87
C CYS A 81 -10.44 -3.11 10.28
N GLU A 82 -9.27 -3.54 10.76
CA GLU A 82 -8.70 -3.13 12.06
C GLU A 82 -8.15 -1.70 12.08
N ARG A 83 -8.11 -1.00 10.93
CA ARG A 83 -7.86 0.44 10.89
C ARG A 83 -9.12 1.27 11.08
N GLN A 84 -10.30 0.66 11.00
CA GLN A 84 -11.53 1.36 11.27
C GLN A 84 -11.72 1.62 12.76
N VAL A 85 -11.79 2.88 13.13
CA VAL A 85 -12.07 3.30 14.51
C VAL A 85 -13.58 3.41 14.75
N LYS A 86 -13.99 3.39 16.03
CA LYS A 86 -15.41 3.45 16.42
C LYS A 86 -16.17 4.67 15.90
N SER A 87 -15.49 5.77 15.59
CA SER A 87 -16.10 6.98 15.00
C SER A 87 -16.39 6.85 13.50
N GLY A 88 -16.00 5.75 12.84
CA GLY A 88 -16.26 5.49 11.43
C GLY A 88 -15.13 5.90 10.47
N GLY A 89 -14.09 6.58 10.95
CA GLY A 89 -12.88 6.87 10.17
C GLY A 89 -11.90 5.70 10.12
N LEU A 90 -10.88 5.81 9.27
CA LEU A 90 -9.74 4.89 9.22
C LEU A 90 -8.50 5.59 9.81
N ASN A 91 -7.65 4.87 10.53
CA ASN A 91 -6.32 5.37 10.87
C ASN A 91 -5.25 4.81 9.91
N GLY A 92 -4.29 5.65 9.50
CA GLY A 92 -3.17 5.20 8.67
C GLY A 92 -2.20 4.24 9.39
N HIS A 93 -2.26 4.18 10.73
CA HIS A 93 -1.35 3.42 11.58
C HIS A 93 -2.06 2.93 12.87
N PRO A 94 -1.74 1.74 13.41
CA PRO A 94 -2.20 1.29 14.73
C PRO A 94 -2.00 2.36 15.82
N GLU A 95 -2.94 2.52 16.74
CA GLU A 95 -2.86 3.47 17.87
C GLU A 95 -2.86 4.99 17.52
N LYS A 96 -2.84 5.40 16.25
CA LYS A 96 -3.05 6.81 15.87
C LYS A 96 -4.52 7.19 15.76
N LEU A 97 -4.79 8.49 15.95
CA LEU A 97 -6.11 9.10 15.70
C LEU A 97 -6.53 8.85 14.24
N PRO A 98 -7.84 8.72 13.97
CA PRO A 98 -8.36 8.60 12.62
C PRO A 98 -8.00 9.81 11.77
N ASP A 99 -7.70 9.56 10.50
CA ASP A 99 -7.74 10.60 9.48
C ASP A 99 -9.23 10.84 9.13
N ASP A 100 -9.64 12.11 9.08
CA ASP A 100 -11.05 12.52 8.93
C ASP A 100 -11.64 12.08 7.56
N PHE A 101 -12.12 10.83 7.48
CA PHE A 101 -12.99 10.35 6.41
C PHE A 101 -14.29 9.78 7.03
N PRO A 102 -15.31 10.61 7.28
CA PRO A 102 -16.46 10.24 8.12
C PRO A 102 -17.47 9.25 7.51
N PHE A 103 -17.19 8.57 6.39
CA PHE A 103 -18.24 7.87 5.64
C PHE A 103 -17.94 6.45 5.12
N LEU A 104 -16.87 5.77 5.56
CA LEU A 104 -16.60 4.39 5.13
C LEU A 104 -16.71 3.40 6.31
N ASN A 105 -17.94 2.97 6.62
CA ASN A 105 -18.16 1.80 7.49
C ASN A 105 -18.11 0.51 6.65
N ILE A 106 -17.02 -0.25 6.78
CA ILE A 106 -16.79 -1.49 6.02
C ILE A 106 -17.09 -2.76 6.84
N ARG A 107 -17.63 -2.61 8.05
CA ARG A 107 -17.94 -3.71 8.98
C ARG A 107 -19.42 -4.12 8.99
N ASP A 108 -20.24 -3.61 8.07
CA ASP A 108 -21.66 -3.96 7.91
C ASP A 108 -21.88 -5.00 6.79
#